data_AF-A0A2V8J7R6-F1
#
_entry.id   AF-A0A2V8J7R6-F1
#
_cell.length_a   1.000
_cell.length_b   1.000
_cell.length_c   1.000
_cell.angle_alpha   90.00
_cell.angle_beta   90.00
_cell.angle_gamma   90.00
#
_symmetry.space_group_name_H-M   'P 1'
#
loop_
_entity.id
_entity.type
_entity.pdbx_description
1 polymer ?
#
loop_
_entity_poly.entity_id
_entity_poly.type
_entity_poly.pdbx_seq_one_letter_code
_entity_poly.pdbx_strand_id
1 'polypeptide(L)'
;MQPRVVGYQAANVTAFRSERIILTVKRDERRHKVVQIIFGRDGSLFVNFPYFRHRTGILAAATIPGNGQKTSEVSLQIGGKIASHLVKYAHHPDGRAHFSQDGKVRTAIKRQSIALDRQQGHIFSVLFQGLEAFDTATDAKDSGVSPKRTVLTFELPTSGARDAMKIVGRWSLASALRFRDPTSSIGPIVPTQDPEGQVRNGFLLASPNEHADYVLLVTCELIPALSSEPHALVFYGGFDAREVMDDTTREAGFLGFIYPAADGEALRTTIGTVDWIPASSAG
;
A
#
# COMPACT_ATOMS: atom_id res chain seq x y z
N MET A 1 20.32 11.39 -15.75
CA MET A 1 20.16 12.55 -14.86
C MET A 1 18.84 13.23 -15.19
N GLN A 2 17.79 13.07 -14.38
CA GLN A 2 16.64 13.98 -14.46
C GLN A 2 17.05 15.35 -13.91
N PRO A 3 16.57 16.46 -14.47
CA PRO A 3 16.82 17.78 -13.89
C PRO A 3 16.34 17.77 -12.44
N ARG A 4 17.15 18.30 -11.52
CA ARG A 4 16.66 18.66 -10.17
C ARG A 4 15.39 19.48 -10.40
N VAL A 5 14.24 18.97 -9.96
CA VAL A 5 13.03 19.78 -9.93
C VAL A 5 13.33 20.93 -8.99
N VAL A 6 13.57 22.12 -9.56
CA VAL A 6 13.74 23.37 -8.83
C VAL A 6 12.36 23.73 -8.32
N GLY A 7 11.98 23.14 -7.19
CA GLY A 7 10.74 23.44 -6.49
C GLY A 7 11.03 24.15 -5.17
N TYR A 8 10.05 24.89 -4.68
CA TYR A 8 10.11 25.55 -3.38
C TYR A 8 9.93 24.54 -2.26
N GLN A 9 10.61 24.77 -1.14
CA GLN A 9 10.40 24.01 0.09
C GLN A 9 9.41 24.77 0.97
N ALA A 10 8.40 24.08 1.50
CA ALA A 10 7.49 24.68 2.47
C ALA A 10 8.20 24.86 3.81
N ALA A 11 7.97 25.98 4.49
CA ALA A 11 8.49 26.19 5.85
C ALA A 11 7.80 25.26 6.86
N ASN A 12 6.50 25.00 6.68
CA ASN A 12 5.71 24.12 7.53
C ASN A 12 5.02 23.04 6.70
N VAL A 13 5.17 21.77 7.10
CA VAL A 13 4.44 20.64 6.51
C VAL A 13 3.51 20.07 7.57
N THR A 14 2.21 20.13 7.30
CA THR A 14 1.17 19.56 8.15
C THR A 14 0.70 18.23 7.58
N ALA A 15 0.34 17.30 8.47
CA ALA A 15 -0.09 15.96 8.11
C ALA A 15 -1.16 15.48 9.10
N PHE A 16 -2.01 14.55 8.68
CA PHE A 16 -2.86 13.80 9.58
C PHE A 16 -1.98 12.88 10.44
N ARG A 17 -1.88 13.20 11.74
CA ARG A 17 -1.10 12.44 12.71
C ARG A 17 -2.01 11.51 13.49
N SER A 18 -1.87 10.20 13.28
CA SER A 18 -2.72 9.21 13.93
C SER A 18 -2.06 7.83 13.97
N GLU A 19 -2.23 7.07 15.06
CA GLU A 19 -1.71 5.69 15.17
C GLU A 19 -2.32 4.80 14.09
N ARG A 20 -3.59 5.05 13.75
CA ARG A 20 -4.37 4.27 12.79
C ARG A 20 -5.17 5.18 11.87
N ILE A 21 -4.96 5.03 10.58
CA ILE A 21 -5.65 5.79 9.54
C ILE A 21 -6.42 4.82 8.67
N ILE A 22 -7.73 5.03 8.53
CA ILE A 22 -8.59 4.25 7.66
C ILE A 22 -8.84 5.08 6.42
N LEU A 23 -8.47 4.54 5.28
CA LEU A 23 -8.78 5.11 3.98
C LEU A 23 -10.11 4.52 3.51
N THR A 24 -11.02 5.42 3.17
CA THR A 24 -12.28 5.09 2.52
C THR A 24 -12.30 5.66 1.11
N VAL A 25 -13.11 5.05 0.26
CA VAL A 25 -13.43 5.58 -1.07
C VAL A 25 -14.92 5.83 -1.12
N LYS A 26 -15.31 7.01 -1.58
CA LYS A 26 -16.70 7.37 -1.88
C LYS A 26 -16.88 7.42 -3.39
N ARG A 27 -17.87 6.67 -3.89
CA ARG A 27 -18.38 6.73 -5.27
C ARG A 27 -19.91 6.72 -5.17
N ASP A 28 -20.55 7.66 -5.86
CA ASP A 28 -21.97 7.95 -5.67
C ASP A 28 -22.29 8.19 -4.18
N GLU A 29 -23.40 7.64 -3.71
CA GLU A 29 -23.84 7.70 -2.31
C GLU A 29 -23.21 6.61 -1.42
N ARG A 30 -22.27 5.81 -1.95
CA ARG A 30 -21.66 4.70 -1.20
C ARG A 30 -20.23 5.04 -0.81
N ARG A 31 -19.91 4.73 0.45
CA ARG A 31 -18.57 4.88 1.02
C ARG A 31 -18.09 3.55 1.57
N HIS A 32 -16.91 3.11 1.17
CA HIS A 32 -16.34 1.81 1.56
C HIS A 32 -14.98 1.98 2.22
N LYS A 33 -14.69 1.22 3.28
CA LYS A 33 -13.37 1.17 3.91
C LYS A 33 -12.48 0.25 3.10
N VAL A 34 -11.33 0.72 2.62
CA VAL A 34 -10.51 -0.07 1.67
C VAL A 34 -9.16 -0.48 2.25
N VAL A 35 -8.48 0.44 2.94
CA VAL A 35 -7.12 0.24 3.45
C VAL A 35 -7.02 0.81 4.86
N GLN A 36 -6.24 0.16 5.71
CA GLN A 36 -5.87 0.68 7.02
C GLN A 36 -4.36 0.82 7.11
N ILE A 37 -3.88 2.04 7.37
CA ILE A 37 -2.47 2.36 7.61
C ILE A 37 -2.27 2.49 9.12
N ILE A 38 -1.21 1.89 9.66
CA ILE A 38 -0.87 1.95 11.08
C ILE A 38 0.58 2.36 11.22
N PHE A 39 0.85 3.30 12.12
CA PHE A 39 2.20 3.66 12.54
C PHE A 39 2.53 2.99 13.86
N GLY A 40 3.52 2.09 13.83
CA GLY A 40 4.03 1.42 15.02
C GLY A 40 4.75 2.39 15.95
N ARG A 41 4.75 2.07 17.25
CA ARG A 41 5.54 2.82 18.25
C ARG A 41 7.04 2.69 18.02
N ASP A 42 7.46 1.61 17.40
CA ASP A 42 8.83 1.34 16.97
C ASP A 42 9.21 2.09 15.67
N GLY A 43 8.29 2.87 15.09
CA GLY A 43 8.50 3.54 13.80
C GLY A 43 8.14 2.70 12.58
N SER A 44 7.65 1.47 12.77
CA SER A 44 7.20 0.62 11.66
C SER A 44 5.98 1.20 10.93
N LEU A 45 5.91 0.97 9.62
CA LEU A 45 4.72 1.21 8.81
C LEU A 45 3.99 -0.11 8.58
N PHE A 46 2.68 -0.16 8.85
CA PHE A 46 1.84 -1.28 8.48
C PHE A 46 0.73 -0.87 7.52
N VAL A 47 0.47 -1.72 6.53
CA VAL A 47 -0.67 -1.59 5.60
C VAL A 47 -1.51 -2.86 5.70
N ASN A 48 -2.78 -2.67 6.05
CA ASN A 48 -3.71 -3.75 6.38
C ASN A 48 -4.99 -3.63 5.54
N PHE A 49 -5.62 -4.78 5.26
CA PHE A 49 -6.76 -4.90 4.35
C PHE A 49 -7.96 -5.57 5.00
N PRO A 50 -8.32 -5.25 6.27
CA PRO A 50 -9.25 -6.07 7.05
C PRO A 50 -10.69 -6.07 6.50
N TYR A 51 -11.00 -5.15 5.58
CA TYR A 51 -12.34 -4.84 5.10
C TYR A 51 -12.72 -5.58 3.82
N PHE A 52 -11.77 -6.16 3.10
CA PHE A 52 -12.08 -6.95 1.90
C PHE A 52 -12.72 -8.26 2.32
N ARG A 53 -13.68 -8.84 1.57
CA ARG A 53 -14.38 -10.09 1.95
C ARG A 53 -13.68 -11.39 1.54
N HIS A 54 -12.89 -11.35 0.47
CA HIS A 54 -12.21 -12.57 -0.03
C HIS A 54 -10.94 -12.82 0.78
N ARG A 55 -10.83 -14.01 1.37
CA ARG A 55 -9.77 -14.34 2.35
C ARG A 55 -8.66 -15.22 1.79
N THR A 56 -8.89 -15.93 0.69
CA THR A 56 -7.90 -16.80 0.07
C THR A 56 -7.11 -16.03 -0.97
N GLY A 57 -5.81 -15.91 -0.79
CA GLY A 57 -4.93 -15.16 -1.69
C GLY A 57 -3.56 -15.81 -1.85
N ILE A 58 -2.81 -15.33 -2.84
CA ILE A 58 -1.43 -15.72 -3.09
C ILE A 58 -0.51 -14.58 -2.66
N LEU A 59 0.54 -14.91 -1.92
CA LEU A 59 1.57 -13.99 -1.44
C LEU A 59 2.92 -14.42 -2.03
N ALA A 60 3.75 -13.49 -2.46
CA ALA A 60 5.08 -13.80 -2.95
C ALA A 60 6.12 -12.73 -2.61
N ALA A 61 7.36 -13.19 -2.48
CA ALA A 61 8.54 -12.35 -2.66
C ALA A 61 8.91 -12.46 -4.14
N ALA A 62 8.41 -11.53 -4.94
CA ALA A 62 8.56 -11.52 -6.38
C ALA A 62 9.94 -11.01 -6.80
N THR A 63 10.40 -11.52 -7.93
CA THR A 63 11.68 -11.17 -8.54
C THR A 63 11.46 -10.79 -10.01
N ILE A 64 12.08 -9.70 -10.44
CA ILE A 64 12.20 -9.22 -11.80
C ILE A 64 13.62 -9.58 -12.27
N PRO A 65 13.78 -10.39 -13.33
CA PRO A 65 15.09 -10.85 -13.78
C PRO A 65 15.91 -9.70 -14.39
N GLY A 66 17.20 -9.66 -14.07
CA GLY A 66 18.17 -8.72 -14.63
C GLY A 66 18.65 -9.12 -16.02
N ASN A 67 17.75 -9.15 -17.01
CA ASN A 67 18.05 -9.60 -18.37
C ASN A 67 18.07 -8.47 -19.41
N GLY A 68 18.06 -7.22 -18.95
CA GLY A 68 18.00 -6.02 -19.78
C GLY A 68 16.61 -5.70 -20.34
N GLN A 69 15.63 -6.60 -20.20
CA GLN A 69 14.29 -6.40 -20.72
C GLN A 69 13.39 -5.70 -19.70
N LYS A 70 12.50 -4.84 -20.20
CA LYS A 70 11.38 -4.34 -19.40
C LYS A 70 10.28 -5.38 -19.43
N THR A 71 10.15 -6.15 -18.34
CA THR A 71 8.97 -7.02 -18.16
C THR A 71 7.89 -6.29 -17.38
N SER A 72 6.65 -6.37 -17.87
CA SER A 72 5.45 -5.97 -17.12
C SER A 72 4.76 -7.16 -16.44
N GLU A 73 5.26 -8.37 -16.67
CA GLU A 73 4.62 -9.60 -16.21
C GLU A 73 5.48 -10.29 -15.15
N VAL A 74 4.87 -10.52 -13.99
CA VAL A 74 5.49 -11.17 -12.85
C VAL A 74 4.53 -12.21 -12.30
N SER A 75 4.96 -13.49 -12.28
CA SER A 75 4.16 -14.56 -11.71
C SER A 75 4.38 -14.66 -10.20
N LEU A 76 3.33 -14.43 -9.42
CA LEU A 76 3.37 -14.63 -7.96
C LEU A 76 3.38 -16.11 -7.57
N GLN A 77 3.18 -17.04 -8.51
CA GLN A 77 3.29 -18.47 -8.22
C GLN A 77 4.75 -18.88 -7.97
N ILE A 78 5.70 -18.19 -8.61
CA ILE A 78 7.14 -18.43 -8.42
C ILE A 78 7.53 -17.88 -7.04
N GLY A 79 7.92 -18.78 -6.13
CA GLY A 79 8.25 -18.41 -4.75
C GLY A 79 7.02 -18.01 -3.90
N GLY A 80 5.82 -18.20 -4.43
CA GLY A 80 4.57 -17.86 -3.76
C GLY A 80 4.13 -18.86 -2.72
N LYS A 81 3.15 -18.45 -1.89
CA LYS A 81 2.43 -19.29 -0.95
C LYS A 81 0.97 -18.83 -0.87
N ILE A 82 0.06 -19.77 -0.62
CA ILE A 82 -1.34 -19.46 -0.33
C ILE A 82 -1.50 -19.00 1.13
N ALA A 83 -2.38 -18.04 1.35
CA ALA A 83 -2.92 -17.67 2.65
C ALA A 83 -4.44 -17.79 2.61
N SER A 84 -5.04 -18.40 3.65
CA SER A 84 -6.50 -18.42 3.85
C SER A 84 -7.03 -17.21 4.62
N HIS A 85 -6.15 -16.26 4.93
CA HIS A 85 -6.48 -15.04 5.65
C HIS A 85 -5.87 -13.82 4.95
N LEU A 86 -6.48 -12.65 5.20
CA LEU A 86 -5.95 -11.36 4.75
C LEU A 86 -4.73 -10.98 5.56
N VAL A 87 -3.61 -10.77 4.89
CA VAL A 87 -2.35 -10.39 5.54
C VAL A 87 -2.23 -8.90 5.80
N LYS A 88 -1.37 -8.57 6.77
CA LYS A 88 -0.83 -7.24 7.00
C LYS A 88 0.56 -7.18 6.37
N TYR A 89 0.81 -6.15 5.57
CA TYR A 89 2.15 -5.75 5.18
C TYR A 89 2.80 -4.98 6.34
N ALA A 90 4.04 -5.32 6.67
CA ALA A 90 4.86 -4.61 7.63
C ALA A 90 6.16 -4.13 6.95
N HIS A 91 6.56 -2.90 7.23
CA HIS A 91 7.85 -2.32 6.85
C HIS A 91 8.48 -1.73 8.10
N HIS A 92 9.52 -2.37 8.61
CA HIS A 92 10.21 -1.97 9.82
C HIS A 92 11.22 -0.85 9.54
N PRO A 93 11.63 -0.06 10.55
CA PRO A 93 12.60 1.02 10.37
C PRO A 93 13.90 0.59 9.71
N ASP A 94 14.38 -0.63 10.03
CA ASP A 94 15.59 -1.23 9.47
C ASP A 94 15.43 -1.77 8.04
N GLY A 95 14.26 -1.62 7.44
CA GLY A 95 13.95 -2.05 6.07
C GLY A 95 13.46 -3.49 5.97
N ARG A 96 13.38 -4.26 7.06
CA ARG A 96 12.73 -5.57 7.01
C ARG A 96 11.27 -5.40 6.61
N ALA A 97 10.87 -6.04 5.52
CA ALA A 97 9.51 -6.03 5.01
C ALA A 97 8.94 -7.45 4.96
N HIS A 98 7.68 -7.64 5.34
CA HIS A 98 7.04 -8.96 5.31
C HIS A 98 5.51 -8.89 5.33
N PHE A 99 4.90 -10.02 4.98
CA PHE A 99 3.49 -10.30 5.24
C PHE A 99 3.34 -11.13 6.51
N SER A 100 2.41 -10.73 7.38
CA SER A 100 2.12 -11.43 8.62
C SER A 100 0.67 -11.23 9.07
N GLN A 101 0.20 -12.12 9.95
CA GLN A 101 -1.02 -11.91 10.74
C GLN A 101 -0.96 -12.75 12.00
N ASP A 102 -0.99 -12.09 13.16
CA ASP A 102 -0.78 -12.73 14.45
C ASP A 102 -1.76 -13.90 14.66
N GLY A 103 -1.21 -15.07 15.01
CA GLY A 103 -1.96 -16.32 15.25
C GLY A 103 -2.62 -16.94 14.01
N LYS A 104 -2.45 -16.38 12.81
CA LYS A 104 -3.14 -16.84 11.59
C LYS A 104 -2.22 -17.11 10.42
N VAL A 105 -1.18 -16.29 10.25
CA VAL A 105 -0.26 -16.36 9.12
C VAL A 105 1.17 -16.27 9.63
N ARG A 106 1.99 -17.26 9.24
CA ARG A 106 3.43 -17.31 9.52
C ARG A 106 4.17 -16.28 8.66
N THR A 107 5.16 -15.61 9.24
CA THR A 107 6.03 -14.65 8.54
C THR A 107 7.06 -15.37 7.66
N ALA A 108 6.59 -16.04 6.61
CA ALA A 108 7.43 -16.78 5.67
C ALA A 108 7.78 -15.97 4.41
N ILE A 109 6.88 -15.08 3.97
CA ILE A 109 7.10 -14.20 2.82
C ILE A 109 7.65 -12.86 3.32
N LYS A 110 8.96 -12.67 3.15
CA LYS A 110 9.72 -11.53 3.69
C LYS A 110 10.90 -11.17 2.78
N ARG A 111 11.34 -9.92 2.85
CA ARG A 111 12.52 -9.38 2.16
C ARG A 111 13.21 -8.31 3.00
N GLN A 112 14.47 -8.01 2.66
CA GLN A 112 15.16 -6.81 3.14
C GLN A 112 14.97 -5.70 2.09
N SER A 113 14.17 -4.70 2.43
CA SER A 113 13.94 -3.48 1.63
C SER A 113 14.81 -2.34 2.18
N ILE A 114 14.56 -1.12 1.72
CA ILE A 114 15.23 0.10 2.18
C ILE A 114 14.74 0.45 3.59
N ALA A 115 15.67 0.83 4.48
CA ALA A 115 15.32 1.40 5.78
C ALA A 115 14.45 2.66 5.62
N LEU A 116 13.51 2.88 6.54
CA LEU A 116 12.51 3.96 6.41
C LEU A 116 13.14 5.36 6.47
N ASP A 117 14.26 5.52 7.14
CA ASP A 117 15.04 6.76 7.18
C ASP A 117 15.76 7.07 5.84
N ARG A 118 15.96 6.04 5.00
CA ARG A 118 16.60 6.16 3.69
C ARG A 118 15.61 6.04 2.53
N GLN A 119 14.40 5.56 2.79
CA GLN A 119 13.34 5.43 1.80
C GLN A 119 12.90 6.82 1.32
N GLN A 120 12.82 7.01 0.01
CA GLN A 120 12.31 8.25 -0.59
C GLN A 120 11.50 7.91 -1.84
N GLY A 121 10.27 8.43 -1.92
CA GLY A 121 9.34 8.18 -3.01
C GLY A 121 8.44 6.98 -2.75
N HIS A 122 8.12 6.23 -3.81
CA HIS A 122 7.14 5.13 -3.77
C HIS A 122 7.53 4.03 -2.78
N ILE A 123 6.61 3.68 -1.87
CA ILE A 123 6.83 2.64 -0.84
C ILE A 123 5.84 1.47 -0.99
N PHE A 124 4.61 1.74 -1.47
CA PHE A 124 3.64 0.70 -1.79
C PHE A 124 2.58 1.19 -2.78
N SER A 125 1.93 0.23 -3.43
CA SER A 125 0.68 0.41 -4.17
C SER A 125 -0.36 -0.62 -3.75
N VAL A 126 -1.62 -0.19 -3.73
CA VAL A 126 -2.81 -1.05 -3.57
C VAL A 126 -3.70 -0.82 -4.78
N LEU A 127 -4.05 -1.89 -5.49
CA LEU A 127 -4.97 -1.84 -6.61
C LEU A 127 -6.18 -2.69 -6.24
N PHE A 128 -7.38 -2.20 -6.49
CA PHE A 128 -8.59 -2.96 -6.19
C PHE A 128 -9.73 -2.62 -7.13
N GLN A 129 -10.66 -3.56 -7.30
CA GLN A 129 -11.90 -3.38 -8.03
C GLN A 129 -13.04 -4.10 -7.32
N GLY A 130 -14.27 -3.64 -7.58
CA GLY A 130 -15.47 -4.14 -6.91
C GLY A 130 -15.57 -3.67 -5.46
N LEU A 131 -15.93 -2.39 -5.26
CA LEU A 131 -16.07 -1.76 -3.93
C LEU A 131 -17.05 -2.52 -3.03
N GLU A 132 -18.05 -3.19 -3.59
CA GLU A 132 -19.02 -4.04 -2.91
C GLU A 132 -18.41 -5.26 -2.21
N ALA A 133 -17.16 -5.62 -2.51
CA ALA A 133 -16.43 -6.62 -1.75
C ALA A 133 -15.77 -6.06 -0.47
N PHE A 134 -15.88 -4.76 -0.22
CA PHE A 134 -15.37 -4.09 0.97
C PHE A 134 -16.49 -3.67 1.91
N ASP A 135 -16.22 -3.71 3.22
CA ASP A 135 -17.12 -3.18 4.24
C ASP A 135 -17.55 -1.73 3.93
N THR A 136 -18.86 -1.49 3.99
CA THR A 136 -19.43 -0.13 3.96
C THR A 136 -18.99 0.67 5.20
N ALA A 137 -18.65 1.93 4.99
CA ALA A 137 -18.37 2.90 6.05
C ALA A 137 -19.68 3.62 6.45
N THR A 138 -19.87 3.89 7.74
CA THR A 138 -21.03 4.66 8.23
C THR A 138 -20.59 5.90 8.99
N ASP A 139 -21.32 7.02 8.89
CA ASP A 139 -20.92 8.27 9.55
C ASP A 139 -20.86 8.15 11.08
N ALA A 140 -21.70 7.28 11.66
CA ALA A 140 -21.71 7.02 13.10
C ALA A 140 -20.42 6.37 13.62
N LYS A 141 -19.72 5.56 12.81
CA LYS A 141 -18.52 4.79 13.23
C LYS A 141 -17.26 5.19 12.49
N ASP A 142 -17.38 5.75 11.30
CA ASP A 142 -16.31 5.99 10.35
C ASP A 142 -16.25 7.47 9.96
N SER A 143 -16.19 8.31 10.99
CA SER A 143 -15.97 9.74 10.90
C SER A 143 -14.95 10.20 11.94
N GLY A 144 -14.39 11.39 11.73
CA GLY A 144 -13.52 12.06 12.69
C GLY A 144 -12.02 11.87 12.48
N VAL A 145 -11.29 12.76 13.15
CA VAL A 145 -9.83 12.83 13.16
C VAL A 145 -9.38 12.84 14.61
N SER A 146 -8.47 11.95 14.98
CA SER A 146 -7.88 11.91 16.32
C SER A 146 -6.47 11.30 16.28
N PRO A 147 -5.63 11.54 17.30
CA PRO A 147 -4.31 10.90 17.39
C PRO A 147 -4.34 9.38 17.43
N LYS A 148 -5.45 8.76 17.86
CA LYS A 148 -5.60 7.30 17.93
C LYS A 148 -6.17 6.70 16.65
N ARG A 149 -7.16 7.38 16.06
CA ARG A 149 -7.86 6.91 14.86
C ARG A 149 -8.32 8.09 14.00
N THR A 150 -8.00 8.05 12.73
CA THR A 150 -8.45 9.02 11.71
C THR A 150 -9.07 8.28 10.53
N VAL A 151 -10.16 8.82 9.99
CA VAL A 151 -10.81 8.29 8.77
C VAL A 151 -10.73 9.34 7.67
N LEU A 152 -10.16 8.97 6.53
CA LEU A 152 -9.98 9.86 5.38
C LEU A 152 -10.69 9.28 4.16
N THR A 153 -11.39 10.13 3.40
CA THR A 153 -12.20 9.69 2.26
C THR A 153 -11.64 10.25 0.97
N PHE A 154 -11.30 9.39 0.02
CA PHE A 154 -11.11 9.79 -1.37
C PHE A 154 -12.46 9.83 -2.07
N GLU A 155 -12.83 10.98 -2.60
CA GLU A 155 -13.99 11.14 -3.47
C GLU A 155 -13.56 10.93 -4.92
N LEU A 156 -14.13 9.94 -5.58
CA LEU A 156 -13.80 9.60 -6.96
C LEU A 156 -15.03 9.79 -7.86
N PRO A 157 -14.83 10.19 -9.12
CA PRO A 157 -15.94 10.39 -10.03
C PRO A 157 -16.66 9.07 -10.33
N THR A 158 -17.93 9.20 -10.70
CA THR A 158 -18.73 8.11 -11.22
C THR A 158 -18.45 7.93 -12.71
N SER A 159 -17.31 7.37 -13.07
CA SER A 159 -16.99 6.92 -14.43
C SER A 159 -16.98 5.39 -14.49
N GLY A 160 -17.53 4.78 -15.54
CA GLY A 160 -17.35 3.36 -15.86
C GLY A 160 -17.82 2.34 -14.79
N ALA A 161 -18.70 1.42 -15.17
CA ALA A 161 -19.21 0.40 -14.24
C ALA A 161 -18.12 -0.58 -13.71
N ARG A 162 -16.90 -0.55 -14.25
CA ARG A 162 -15.82 -1.51 -13.92
C ARG A 162 -14.46 -0.87 -13.68
N ASP A 163 -14.41 0.42 -13.40
CA ASP A 163 -13.13 1.08 -13.11
C ASP A 163 -12.52 0.51 -11.83
N ALA A 164 -11.24 0.15 -11.90
CA ALA A 164 -10.45 -0.20 -10.73
C ALA A 164 -9.87 1.07 -10.11
N MET A 165 -9.38 0.95 -8.89
CA MET A 165 -8.80 2.05 -8.13
C MET A 165 -7.39 1.70 -7.71
N LYS A 166 -6.51 2.69 -7.70
CA LYS A 166 -5.11 2.56 -7.30
C LYS A 166 -4.81 3.58 -6.21
N ILE A 167 -4.45 3.07 -5.04
CA ILE A 167 -3.88 3.87 -3.94
C ILE A 167 -2.37 3.71 -3.96
N VAL A 168 -1.66 4.84 -3.97
CA VAL A 168 -0.18 4.86 -3.98
C VAL A 168 0.33 5.57 -2.74
N GLY A 169 1.17 4.89 -1.97
CA GLY A 169 1.91 5.47 -0.85
C GLY A 169 3.29 5.93 -1.29
N ARG A 170 3.65 7.17 -0.96
CA ARG A 170 4.99 7.73 -1.18
C ARG A 170 5.55 8.25 0.14
N TRP A 171 6.64 7.65 0.59
CA TRP A 171 7.36 8.04 1.81
C TRP A 171 8.37 9.14 1.50
N SER A 172 8.44 10.16 2.32
CA SER A 172 9.38 11.27 2.10
C SER A 172 9.73 11.96 3.40
N LEU A 173 10.97 12.41 3.50
CA LEU A 173 11.31 13.43 4.49
C LEU A 173 10.51 14.70 4.19
N ALA A 174 9.83 15.27 5.18
CA ALA A 174 8.95 16.43 5.00
C ALA A 174 9.71 17.63 4.42
N SER A 175 10.95 17.86 4.86
CA SER A 175 11.84 18.91 4.34
C SER A 175 12.35 18.64 2.92
N ALA A 176 12.24 17.41 2.42
CA ALA A 176 12.60 17.04 1.05
C ALA A 176 11.44 17.22 0.07
N LEU A 177 10.23 17.53 0.54
CA LEU A 177 9.11 17.84 -0.35
C LEU A 177 9.40 19.13 -1.15
N ARG A 178 9.00 19.11 -2.42
CA ARG A 178 9.19 20.21 -3.36
C ARG A 178 7.86 20.56 -4.01
N PHE A 179 7.58 21.84 -4.09
CA PHE A 179 6.32 22.38 -4.61
C PHE A 179 6.58 23.33 -5.76
N ARG A 180 5.60 23.43 -6.67
CA ARG A 180 5.69 24.29 -7.85
C ARG A 180 5.78 25.77 -7.47
N ASP A 181 4.97 26.19 -6.50
CA ASP A 181 4.84 27.57 -6.08
C ASP A 181 5.40 27.75 -4.66
N PRO A 182 5.95 28.94 -4.32
CA PRO A 182 6.37 29.23 -2.97
C PRO A 182 5.17 29.14 -2.02
N THR A 183 5.30 28.37 -0.94
CA THR A 183 4.29 28.32 0.11
C THR A 183 4.94 28.28 1.49
N SER A 184 4.36 28.98 2.46
CA SER A 184 4.83 28.95 3.86
C SER A 184 4.33 27.72 4.60
N SER A 185 3.21 27.13 4.17
CA SER A 185 2.61 25.94 4.78
C SER A 185 1.94 25.05 3.74
N ILE A 186 1.93 23.74 3.98
CA ILE A 186 1.28 22.76 3.11
C ILE A 186 0.63 21.63 3.92
N GLY A 187 -0.44 21.04 3.38
CA GLY A 187 -1.15 19.91 3.96
C GLY A 187 -2.32 20.30 4.87
N PRO A 188 -2.94 19.32 5.53
CA PRO A 188 -2.67 17.88 5.43
C PRO A 188 -3.26 17.25 4.15
N ILE A 189 -4.10 18.00 3.41
CA ILE A 189 -4.58 17.66 2.07
C ILE A 189 -3.77 18.48 1.07
N VAL A 190 -3.23 17.84 0.03
CA VAL A 190 -2.38 18.50 -0.96
C VAL A 190 -2.84 18.19 -2.38
N PRO A 191 -2.86 19.17 -3.29
CA PRO A 191 -3.07 18.88 -4.70
C PRO A 191 -1.86 18.12 -5.25
N THR A 192 -2.14 17.05 -5.97
CA THR A 192 -1.16 16.22 -6.67
C THR A 192 -1.54 16.18 -8.14
N GLN A 193 -0.53 16.08 -9.02
CA GLN A 193 -0.77 15.99 -10.45
C GLN A 193 -0.29 14.61 -10.94
N ASP A 194 -1.17 13.89 -11.64
CA ASP A 194 -0.81 12.62 -12.29
C ASP A 194 -0.04 12.86 -13.61
N PRO A 195 0.57 11.83 -14.24
CA PRO A 195 1.29 11.97 -15.50
C PRO A 195 0.45 12.56 -16.64
N GLU A 196 -0.86 12.37 -16.60
CA GLU A 196 -1.84 12.89 -17.55
C GLU A 196 -2.21 14.36 -17.26
N GLY A 197 -1.66 14.94 -16.20
CA GLY A 197 -1.84 16.34 -15.82
C GLY A 197 -3.09 16.60 -14.99
N GLN A 198 -3.86 15.58 -14.62
CA GLN A 198 -5.05 15.75 -13.79
C GLN A 198 -4.67 16.03 -12.35
N VAL A 199 -5.32 17.03 -11.75
CA VAL A 199 -5.10 17.41 -10.37
C VAL A 199 -6.06 16.62 -9.47
N ARG A 200 -5.50 15.96 -8.46
CA ARG A 200 -6.24 15.17 -7.47
C ARG A 200 -5.73 15.46 -6.07
N ASN A 201 -6.60 15.37 -5.08
CA ASN A 201 -6.18 15.51 -3.69
C ASN A 201 -5.44 14.26 -3.21
N GLY A 202 -4.29 14.47 -2.56
CA GLY A 202 -3.60 13.49 -1.75
C GLY A 202 -3.65 13.84 -0.27
N PHE A 203 -3.42 12.86 0.57
CA PHE A 203 -3.33 13.04 2.03
C PHE A 203 -1.89 12.85 2.50
N LEU A 204 -1.38 13.82 3.24
CA LEU A 204 -0.15 13.68 4.02
C LEU A 204 -0.48 13.05 5.35
N LEU A 205 0.11 11.88 5.61
CA LEU A 205 -0.06 11.11 6.83
C LEU A 205 1.26 11.05 7.58
N ALA A 206 1.21 11.03 8.91
CA ALA A 206 2.41 10.87 9.73
C ALA A 206 2.13 10.11 11.02
N SER A 207 3.18 9.54 11.59
CA SER A 207 3.13 8.97 12.93
C SER A 207 2.76 10.06 13.96
N PRO A 208 1.95 9.73 14.98
CA PRO A 208 1.69 10.62 16.11
C PRO A 208 2.82 10.60 17.14
N ASN A 209 3.78 9.68 17.02
CA ASN A 209 4.91 9.55 17.95
C ASN A 209 6.02 10.58 17.62
N GLU A 210 6.95 10.79 18.55
CA GLU A 210 8.10 11.70 18.40
C GLU A 210 8.98 11.32 17.18
N HIS A 211 9.70 12.30 16.62
CA HIS A 211 10.60 12.15 15.44
C HIS A 211 9.93 11.78 14.10
N ALA A 212 8.68 12.20 13.90
CA ALA A 212 7.95 12.01 12.65
C ALA A 212 8.27 13.12 11.61
N ASP A 213 9.56 13.25 11.26
CA ASP A 213 10.05 14.12 10.18
C ASP A 213 9.68 13.58 8.79
N TYR A 214 9.24 12.33 8.73
CA TYR A 214 8.77 11.68 7.52
C TYR A 214 7.25 11.73 7.43
N VAL A 215 6.79 11.89 6.20
CA VAL A 215 5.37 11.86 5.83
C VAL A 215 5.13 10.81 4.76
N LEU A 216 3.97 10.19 4.83
CA LEU A 216 3.43 9.32 3.79
C LEU A 216 2.39 10.11 3.01
N LEU A 217 2.72 10.48 1.77
CA LEU A 217 1.74 10.99 0.81
C LEU A 217 0.96 9.82 0.23
N VAL A 218 -0.35 9.81 0.42
CA VAL A 218 -1.25 8.83 -0.18
C VAL A 218 -2.14 9.49 -1.22
N THR A 219 -2.14 8.95 -2.43
CA THR A 219 -3.00 9.39 -3.53
C THR A 219 -3.92 8.24 -3.96
N CYS A 220 -5.09 8.57 -4.51
CA CYS A 220 -6.01 7.59 -5.09
C CYS A 220 -6.45 8.04 -6.48
N GLU A 221 -6.45 7.11 -7.43
CA GLU A 221 -6.88 7.34 -8.80
C GLU A 221 -7.68 6.17 -9.36
N LEU A 222 -8.54 6.46 -10.34
CA LEU A 222 -9.17 5.45 -11.18
C LEU A 222 -8.19 4.95 -12.23
N ILE A 223 -8.21 3.64 -12.47
CA ILE A 223 -7.41 2.95 -13.47
C ILE A 223 -8.30 1.96 -14.23
N PRO A 224 -7.88 1.49 -15.42
CA PRO A 224 -8.59 0.42 -16.12
C PRO A 224 -8.78 -0.81 -15.23
N ALA A 225 -9.83 -1.58 -15.50
CA ALA A 225 -10.10 -2.83 -14.81
C ALA A 225 -8.86 -3.74 -14.77
N LEU A 226 -8.58 -4.33 -13.61
CA LEU A 226 -7.43 -5.21 -13.38
C LEU A 226 -7.58 -6.55 -14.09
N SER A 227 -8.83 -7.01 -14.21
CA SER A 227 -9.18 -8.29 -14.84
C SER A 227 -10.68 -8.34 -15.15
N SER A 228 -11.13 -9.42 -15.77
CA SER A 228 -12.55 -9.74 -15.97
C SER A 228 -13.29 -10.11 -14.67
N GLU A 229 -12.58 -10.45 -13.60
CA GLU A 229 -13.19 -10.82 -12.32
C GLU A 229 -13.96 -9.64 -11.71
N PRO A 230 -15.06 -9.85 -10.97
CA PRO A 230 -15.80 -8.74 -10.39
C PRO A 230 -15.03 -8.05 -9.24
N HIS A 231 -14.21 -8.80 -8.51
CA HIS A 231 -13.46 -8.26 -7.37
C HIS A 231 -12.01 -8.69 -7.44
N ALA A 232 -11.11 -7.75 -7.16
CA ALA A 232 -9.70 -8.05 -7.01
C ALA A 232 -9.10 -7.06 -6.01
N LEU A 233 -8.07 -7.52 -5.31
CA LEU A 233 -7.22 -6.73 -4.44
C LEU A 233 -5.79 -7.19 -4.66
N VAL A 234 -4.95 -6.27 -5.12
CA VAL A 234 -3.53 -6.48 -5.41
C VAL A 234 -2.73 -5.50 -4.57
N PHE A 235 -1.64 -5.97 -3.98
CA PHE A 235 -0.68 -5.13 -3.29
C PHE A 235 0.71 -5.41 -3.81
N TYR A 236 1.52 -4.37 -3.87
CA TYR A 236 2.97 -4.51 -4.00
C TYR A 236 3.70 -3.43 -3.22
N GLY A 237 4.79 -3.81 -2.56
CA GLY A 237 5.59 -2.99 -1.65
C GLY A 237 6.94 -3.65 -1.36
N GLY A 238 7.73 -3.10 -0.45
CA GLY A 238 8.98 -3.71 -0.01
C GLY A 238 10.00 -3.89 -1.16
N PHE A 239 10.07 -2.89 -2.03
CA PHE A 239 10.93 -2.86 -3.21
C PHE A 239 12.41 -2.84 -2.81
N ASP A 240 13.26 -3.31 -3.72
CA ASP A 240 14.68 -2.98 -3.67
C ASP A 240 14.90 -1.47 -3.92
N ALA A 241 16.14 -1.02 -3.71
CA ALA A 241 16.49 0.38 -3.91
C ALA A 241 16.24 0.84 -5.36
N ARG A 242 15.98 2.13 -5.55
CA ARG A 242 15.64 2.69 -6.87
C ARG A 242 16.72 2.40 -7.91
N GLU A 243 17.98 2.50 -7.55
CA GLU A 243 19.13 2.17 -8.40
C GLU A 243 19.21 0.69 -8.81
N VAL A 244 18.46 -0.19 -8.13
CA VAL A 244 18.25 -1.59 -8.53
C VAL A 244 17.00 -1.68 -9.41
N MET A 245 15.89 -1.10 -8.96
CA MET A 245 14.61 -1.14 -9.68
C MET A 245 14.65 -0.47 -11.06
N ASP A 246 15.46 0.58 -11.23
CA ASP A 246 15.61 1.33 -12.48
C ASP A 246 16.65 0.69 -13.45
N ASP A 247 17.42 -0.31 -12.99
CA ASP A 247 18.45 -1.00 -13.77
C ASP A 247 17.97 -2.38 -14.22
N THR A 248 17.50 -2.47 -15.47
CA THR A 248 16.97 -3.72 -16.04
C THR A 248 18.03 -4.81 -16.20
N THR A 249 19.32 -4.51 -16.02
CA THR A 249 20.39 -5.51 -16.04
C THR A 249 20.62 -6.16 -14.68
N ARG A 250 19.97 -5.64 -13.63
CA ARG A 250 20.08 -6.16 -12.27
C ARG A 250 18.78 -6.87 -11.89
N GLU A 251 18.94 -7.97 -11.16
CA GLU A 251 17.80 -8.58 -10.51
C GLU A 251 17.23 -7.61 -9.47
N ALA A 252 15.92 -7.41 -9.51
CA ALA A 252 15.19 -6.56 -8.58
C ALA A 252 14.01 -7.34 -8.01
N GLY A 253 13.48 -6.94 -6.86
CA GLY A 253 12.36 -7.63 -6.27
C GLY A 253 11.53 -6.79 -5.33
N PHE A 254 10.38 -7.37 -4.97
CA PHE A 254 9.36 -6.73 -4.16
C PHE A 254 8.49 -7.79 -3.48
N LEU A 255 7.67 -7.38 -2.53
CA LEU A 255 6.61 -8.20 -1.95
C LEU A 255 5.30 -7.91 -2.65
N GLY A 256 4.56 -8.95 -3.03
CA GLY A 256 3.27 -8.79 -3.68
C GLY A 256 2.24 -9.81 -3.21
N PHE A 257 0.96 -9.44 -3.32
CA PHE A 257 -0.13 -10.39 -3.17
C PHE A 257 -1.29 -10.11 -4.12
N ILE A 258 -2.12 -11.13 -4.35
CA ILE A 258 -3.41 -11.03 -5.04
C ILE A 258 -4.49 -11.78 -4.24
N TYR A 259 -5.64 -11.13 -4.07
CA TYR A 259 -6.88 -11.72 -3.56
C TYR A 259 -8.06 -11.43 -4.52
N PRO A 260 -8.97 -12.38 -4.75
CA PRO A 260 -8.82 -13.80 -4.43
C PRO A 260 -7.73 -14.48 -5.29
N ALA A 261 -7.16 -15.58 -4.80
CA ALA A 261 -6.36 -16.46 -5.66
C ALA A 261 -7.28 -17.30 -6.55
N ALA A 262 -6.93 -17.42 -7.84
CA ALA A 262 -7.58 -18.37 -8.74
C ALA A 262 -7.22 -19.80 -8.31
N ASP A 263 -8.21 -20.65 -8.09
CA ASP A 263 -8.05 -22.04 -7.64
C ASP A 263 -7.12 -22.21 -6.41
N GLY A 264 -7.55 -21.64 -5.28
CA GLY A 264 -6.76 -21.61 -4.05
C GLY A 264 -6.35 -22.98 -3.51
N GLU A 265 -7.13 -24.03 -3.74
CA GLU A 265 -6.81 -25.39 -3.26
C GLU A 265 -5.77 -26.09 -4.13
N ALA A 266 -5.87 -25.97 -5.46
CA ALA A 266 -4.83 -26.49 -6.35
C ALA A 266 -3.49 -25.78 -6.11
N LEU A 267 -3.52 -24.44 -5.93
CA LEU A 267 -2.33 -23.68 -5.59
C LEU A 267 -1.80 -24.05 -4.20
N ARG A 268 -2.65 -24.24 -3.19
CA ARG A 268 -2.22 -24.68 -1.85
C ARG A 268 -1.41 -25.97 -1.93
N THR A 269 -1.83 -26.91 -2.79
CA THR A 269 -1.12 -28.19 -3.01
C THR A 269 0.22 -27.99 -3.72
N THR A 270 0.26 -27.09 -4.70
CA THR A 270 1.44 -26.90 -5.57
C THR A 270 2.50 -26.01 -4.94
N ILE A 271 2.11 -24.85 -4.40
CA ILE A 271 3.05 -23.85 -3.88
C ILE A 271 3.07 -23.83 -2.35
N GLY A 272 2.16 -24.53 -1.66
CA GLY A 272 2.10 -24.60 -0.19
C GLY A 272 1.35 -23.42 0.43
N THR A 273 1.31 -23.37 1.77
CA THR A 273 0.58 -22.35 2.55
C THR A 273 1.43 -21.67 3.63
N VAL A 274 1.15 -20.40 3.91
CA VAL A 274 1.66 -19.66 5.08
C VAL A 274 0.74 -19.70 6.30
N ASP A 275 -0.42 -20.35 6.21
CA ASP A 275 -1.34 -20.48 7.32
C ASP A 275 -0.62 -21.05 8.56
N TRP A 276 -0.93 -20.48 9.72
CA TRP A 276 -0.40 -20.96 10.99
C TRP A 276 -1.19 -22.20 11.41
N ILE A 277 -0.48 -23.29 11.69
CA ILE A 277 -1.05 -24.52 12.23
C ILE A 277 -0.56 -24.59 13.67
N PRO A 278 -1.46 -24.57 14.68
CA PRO A 278 -1.05 -24.80 16.06
C PRO A 278 -0.30 -26.12 16.13
N ALA A 279 0.84 -26.15 16.84
CA ALA A 279 1.39 -27.42 17.26
C ALA A 279 0.26 -28.14 18.01
N SER A 280 -0.20 -29.27 17.49
CA SER A 280 -1.12 -30.14 18.22
C SER A 280 -0.51 -30.34 19.59
N SER A 281 -1.22 -29.91 20.64
CA SER A 281 -0.88 -30.26 22.01
C SER A 281 -0.79 -31.78 22.05
N ALA A 282 0.43 -32.29 21.96
CA ALA A 282 0.73 -33.70 22.05
C ALA A 282 0.34 -34.11 23.48
N GLY A 283 -0.89 -34.60 23.58
CA GLY A 283 -1.36 -35.40 24.70
C GLY A 283 -1.10 -36.86 24.39
#